data_AF-A0A3P7JN98-F1
#
_entry.id   AF-A0A3P7JN98-F1
#
_cell.length_a   1.000
_cell.length_b   1.000
_cell.length_c   1.000
_cell.angle_alpha   90.00
_cell.angle_beta   90.00
_cell.angle_gamma   90.00
#
_symmetry.space_group_name_H-M   'P 1'
#
loop_
_entity.id
_entity.type
_entity.pdbx_description
1 polymer ?
#
loop_
_entity_poly.entity_id
_entity_poly.type
_entity_poly.pdbx_seq_one_letter_code
_entity_poly.pdbx_strand_id
1 'polypeptide(L)'
;MCCGSADVVIGPPCPEADLIMAHLSNVYKKAWLGWVYVIPDFLLETNIRSFLAVSAITIGACALQVVSQFKWDIIPIIYMTNEVIFCDDMIDSLMISTDSFSDASASFTPRVALKQIVNEDDNNSYTRTLQQIKARSRVTILRMDLATDRRGFRIRANQMRMTNSEYVFLMLNIRSTGFGRAGAGKEIRNNLTRFPIKVT
;
A
#
# COMPACT_ATOMS: atom_id res chain seq x y z
N MET A 1 13.83 28.87 10.42
CA MET A 1 12.46 28.89 10.99
C MET A 1 11.50 29.24 9.86
N CYS A 2 10.85 28.26 9.24
CA CYS A 2 10.12 28.47 7.97
C CYS A 2 8.60 28.61 8.13
N CYS A 3 8.06 28.59 9.36
CA CYS A 3 6.61 28.51 9.60
C CYS A 3 5.96 29.81 10.13
N GLY A 4 6.73 30.89 10.30
CA GLY A 4 6.21 32.15 10.88
C GLY A 4 5.24 32.92 9.98
N SER A 5 5.37 32.76 8.66
CA SER A 5 4.63 33.54 7.65
C SER A 5 3.70 32.71 6.76
N ALA A 6 3.59 31.39 6.98
CA ALA A 6 2.69 30.55 6.21
C ALA A 6 1.27 30.55 6.82
N ASP A 7 0.24 30.62 5.97
CA ASP A 7 -1.16 30.49 6.38
C ASP A 7 -1.62 29.03 6.41
N VAL A 8 -1.06 28.21 5.51
CA VAL A 8 -1.33 26.77 5.38
C VAL A 8 -0.01 26.02 5.23
N VAL A 9 0.10 24.87 5.89
CA VAL A 9 1.23 23.94 5.80
C VAL A 9 0.79 22.70 5.05
N ILE A 10 1.47 22.35 3.96
CA ILE A 10 1.29 21.06 3.29
C ILE A 10 2.29 20.08 3.91
N GLY A 11 1.78 19.00 4.50
CA GLY A 11 2.57 18.01 5.21
C GLY A 11 3.56 17.27 4.30
N PRO A 12 4.75 16.87 4.80
CA PRO A 12 5.67 16.03 4.06
C PRO A 12 5.09 14.62 3.82
N PRO A 13 5.52 13.91 2.78
CA PRO A 13 4.94 12.61 2.41
C PRO A 13 5.35 11.43 3.33
N CYS A 14 6.30 11.64 4.25
CA CYS A 14 6.85 10.58 5.11
C CYS A 14 6.15 10.60 6.48
N PRO A 15 5.61 9.48 6.98
CA PRO A 15 4.80 9.45 8.20
C PRO A 15 5.45 10.13 9.42
N GLU A 16 6.73 9.87 9.70
CA GLU A 16 7.41 10.44 10.87
C GLU A 16 7.58 11.96 10.76
N ALA A 17 7.96 12.44 9.58
CA ALA A 17 8.08 13.88 9.33
C ALA A 17 6.71 14.57 9.33
N ASP A 18 5.69 13.86 8.87
CA ASP A 18 4.33 14.35 8.80
C ASP A 18 3.74 14.55 10.20
N LEU A 19 3.99 13.61 11.12
CA LEU A 19 3.65 13.71 12.54
C LEU A 19 4.27 14.96 13.21
N ILE A 20 5.55 15.22 12.96
CA ILE A 20 6.21 16.39 13.52
C ILE A 20 5.56 17.68 13.00
N MET A 21 5.31 17.76 11.69
CA MET A 21 4.72 18.95 11.06
C MET A 21 3.26 19.17 11.48
N ALA A 22 2.51 18.08 11.64
CA ALA A 22 1.15 18.06 12.16
C ALA A 22 1.09 18.62 13.59
N HIS A 23 1.98 18.14 14.47
CA HIS A 23 2.07 18.61 15.84
C HIS A 23 2.45 20.09 15.92
N LEU A 24 3.46 20.51 15.16
CA LEU A 24 3.86 21.92 15.09
C LEU A 24 2.74 22.81 14.56
N SER A 25 1.96 22.34 13.59
CA SER A 25 0.83 23.10 13.04
C SER A 25 -0.27 23.31 14.09
N ASN A 26 -0.53 22.33 14.94
CA ASN A 26 -1.44 22.47 16.08
C ASN A 26 -0.90 23.49 17.11
N VAL A 27 0.40 23.42 17.44
CA VAL A 27 1.06 24.38 18.37
C VAL A 27 1.00 25.81 17.84
N TYR A 28 1.30 26.03 16.56
CA TYR A 28 1.33 27.36 15.94
C TYR A 28 -0.04 27.80 15.39
N LYS A 29 -1.11 27.02 15.61
CA LYS A 29 -2.47 27.26 15.10
C LYS A 29 -2.48 27.57 13.59
N LYS A 30 -1.72 26.80 12.83
CA LYS A 30 -1.69 26.88 11.36
C LYS A 30 -2.53 25.77 10.77
N ALA A 31 -3.25 26.07 9.69
CA ALA A 31 -3.97 25.04 8.95
C ALA A 31 -2.95 24.08 8.34
N TRP A 32 -3.19 22.78 8.49
CA TRP A 32 -2.31 21.74 7.97
C TRP A 32 -3.10 20.83 7.04
N LEU A 33 -2.46 20.42 5.95
CA LEU A 33 -3.05 19.57 4.94
C LEU A 33 -2.14 18.38 4.63
N GLY A 34 -2.61 17.20 5.00
CA GLY A 34 -2.03 15.92 4.60
C GLY A 34 -2.47 15.57 3.19
N TRP A 35 -1.52 15.29 2.31
CA TRP A 35 -1.78 14.98 0.90
C TRP A 35 -1.34 13.57 0.49
N VAL A 36 -0.68 12.83 1.39
CA VAL A 36 -0.24 11.45 1.18
C VAL A 36 -0.94 10.54 2.19
N TYR A 37 -0.73 9.23 2.03
CA TYR A 37 -1.15 8.19 2.96
C TYR A 37 -1.03 8.61 4.41
N VAL A 38 -2.14 8.41 5.12
CA VAL A 38 -2.24 8.71 6.54
C VAL A 38 -2.58 7.42 7.26
N ILE A 39 -1.75 7.10 8.25
CA ILE A 39 -1.97 5.96 9.14
C ILE A 39 -3.22 6.24 9.97
N PRO A 40 -4.13 5.26 10.17
CA PRO A 40 -5.41 5.48 10.85
C PRO A 40 -5.32 6.20 12.20
N ASP A 41 -4.30 5.91 13.00
CA ASP A 41 -4.08 6.49 14.33
C ASP A 41 -3.91 8.02 14.29
N PHE A 42 -3.40 8.56 13.18
CA PHE A 42 -3.21 9.99 12.97
C PHE A 42 -4.53 10.79 13.01
N LEU A 43 -5.64 10.17 12.58
CA LEU A 43 -6.96 10.81 12.55
C LEU A 43 -7.56 10.98 13.95
N LEU A 44 -7.10 10.19 14.93
CA LEU A 44 -7.68 10.12 16.26
C LEU A 44 -7.00 11.07 17.25
N GLU A 45 -5.69 11.28 17.12
CA GLU A 45 -4.89 12.02 18.11
C GLU A 45 -4.86 13.53 17.91
N THR A 46 -5.20 14.00 16.70
CA THR A 46 -5.02 15.39 16.34
C THR A 46 -6.34 16.00 15.87
N ASN A 47 -6.66 17.22 16.35
CA ASN A 47 -7.82 18.01 15.87
C ASN A 47 -7.52 18.62 14.48
N ILE A 48 -6.89 17.82 13.62
CA ILE A 48 -6.41 18.18 12.29
C ILE A 48 -7.54 17.91 11.31
N ARG A 49 -7.92 18.97 10.59
CA ARG A 49 -9.24 19.07 9.95
C ARG A 49 -9.29 18.71 8.48
N SER A 50 -8.17 18.46 7.81
CA SER A 50 -8.19 18.29 6.34
C SER A 50 -7.13 17.32 5.82
N PHE A 51 -7.61 16.20 5.27
CA PHE A 51 -6.82 15.28 4.46
C PHE A 51 -7.39 15.26 3.05
N LEU A 52 -6.52 15.35 2.04
CA LEU A 52 -6.89 15.14 0.64
C LEU A 52 -6.58 13.71 0.17
N ALA A 53 -6.10 12.85 1.06
CA ALA A 53 -5.68 11.49 0.75
C ALA A 53 -6.73 10.45 1.12
N VAL A 54 -6.80 9.39 0.31
CA VAL A 54 -7.60 8.20 0.59
C VAL A 54 -6.94 7.41 1.73
N SER A 55 -7.70 7.06 2.77
CA SER A 55 -7.22 6.23 3.86
C SER A 55 -7.09 4.75 3.44
N ALA A 56 -6.20 4.01 4.11
CA ALA A 56 -6.02 2.57 3.92
C ALA A 56 -7.34 1.78 4.04
N ILE A 57 -8.16 2.18 5.02
CA ILE A 57 -9.48 1.60 5.31
C ILE A 57 -10.42 1.76 4.11
N THR A 58 -10.44 2.95 3.50
CA THR A 58 -11.32 3.22 2.34
C THR A 58 -10.96 2.30 1.17
N ILE A 59 -9.67 2.07 0.93
CA ILE A 59 -9.20 1.19 -0.14
C ILE A 59 -9.53 -0.27 0.15
N GLY A 60 -9.35 -0.69 1.42
CA GLY A 60 -9.77 -2.01 1.87
C GLY A 60 -11.26 -2.24 1.64
N ALA A 61 -12.10 -1.28 2.03
CA ALA A 61 -13.54 -1.33 1.81
C ALA A 61 -13.90 -1.39 0.31
N CYS A 62 -13.26 -0.60 -0.55
CA CYS A 62 -13.46 -0.67 -2.01
C CYS A 62 -13.05 -2.04 -2.57
N ALA A 63 -11.91 -2.59 -2.15
CA ALA A 63 -11.47 -3.91 -2.57
C ALA A 63 -12.47 -5.00 -2.17
N LEU A 64 -13.00 -4.93 -0.94
CA LEU A 64 -14.00 -5.86 -0.44
C LEU A 64 -15.35 -5.72 -1.15
N GLN A 65 -15.76 -4.51 -1.52
CA GLN A 65 -16.95 -4.31 -2.35
C GLN A 65 -16.82 -4.99 -3.71
N VAL A 66 -15.66 -4.89 -4.37
CA VAL A 66 -15.40 -5.60 -5.63
C VAL A 66 -15.49 -7.12 -5.41
N VAL A 67 -14.80 -7.64 -4.39
CA VAL A 67 -14.83 -9.06 -4.03
C VAL A 67 -16.27 -9.54 -3.76
N SER A 68 -17.07 -8.73 -3.08
CA SER A 68 -18.46 -9.02 -2.75
C SER A 68 -19.38 -9.00 -3.97
N GLN A 69 -19.23 -8.01 -4.86
CA GLN A 69 -20.00 -7.91 -6.11
C GLN A 69 -19.82 -9.16 -6.99
N PHE A 70 -18.58 -9.66 -7.09
CA PHE A 70 -18.28 -10.87 -7.86
C PHE A 70 -18.45 -12.18 -7.07
N LYS A 71 -18.85 -12.10 -5.79
CA LYS A 71 -19.04 -13.24 -4.88
C LYS A 71 -17.82 -14.16 -4.82
N TRP A 72 -16.62 -13.58 -4.78
CA TRP A 72 -15.38 -14.35 -4.62
C TRP A 72 -15.17 -14.75 -3.17
N ASP A 73 -15.26 -16.05 -2.89
CA ASP A 73 -15.37 -16.62 -1.55
C ASP A 73 -14.02 -16.85 -0.89
N ILE A 74 -13.00 -17.16 -1.67
CA ILE A 74 -11.67 -17.51 -1.19
C ILE A 74 -10.65 -16.51 -1.73
N ILE A 75 -10.14 -15.63 -0.86
CA ILE A 75 -9.15 -14.62 -1.20
C ILE A 75 -7.83 -14.89 -0.45
N PRO A 76 -6.73 -15.23 -1.13
CA PRO A 76 -5.39 -15.10 -0.60
C PRO A 76 -4.92 -13.65 -0.72
N ILE A 77 -4.16 -13.23 0.28
CA ILE A 77 -3.54 -11.92 0.40
C ILE A 77 -2.02 -12.14 0.44
N ILE A 78 -1.30 -11.52 -0.49
CA ILE A 78 0.16 -11.45 -0.45
C ILE A 78 0.66 -10.02 -0.41
N TYR A 79 1.71 -9.79 0.35
CA TYR A 79 2.29 -8.46 0.46
C TYR A 79 3.80 -8.52 0.69
N MET A 80 4.48 -7.42 0.41
CA MET A 80 5.88 -7.24 0.78
C MET A 80 5.97 -6.30 1.96
N THR A 81 6.86 -6.57 2.90
CA THR A 81 7.17 -5.64 3.98
C THR A 81 8.24 -4.66 3.53
N ASN A 82 8.26 -3.47 4.12
CA ASN A 82 9.31 -2.49 3.88
C ASN A 82 9.69 -1.77 5.18
N GLU A 83 10.79 -1.02 5.16
CA GLU A 83 11.30 -0.29 6.33
C GLU A 83 10.31 0.71 6.92
N VAL A 84 9.33 1.16 6.15
CA VAL A 84 8.32 2.16 6.55
C VAL A 84 6.97 1.54 6.86
N ILE A 85 6.90 0.20 7.07
CA ILE A 85 5.72 -0.61 7.45
C ILE A 85 4.43 -0.32 6.66
N PHE A 86 4.59 0.30 5.50
CA PHE A 86 3.51 0.92 4.76
C PHE A 86 2.55 -0.13 4.20
N CYS A 87 3.12 -1.24 3.72
CA CYS A 87 2.34 -2.35 3.20
C CYS A 87 1.65 -3.12 4.32
N ASP A 88 2.33 -3.28 5.46
CA ASP A 88 1.82 -3.92 6.66
C ASP A 88 0.57 -3.18 7.16
N ASP A 89 0.67 -1.87 7.38
CA ASP A 89 -0.46 -1.03 7.83
C ASP A 89 -1.66 -1.11 6.88
N MET A 90 -1.40 -1.17 5.57
CA MET A 90 -2.47 -1.24 4.59
C MET A 90 -3.15 -2.60 4.56
N ILE A 91 -2.40 -3.68 4.76
CA ILE A 91 -2.98 -5.02 4.90
C ILE A 91 -3.71 -5.14 6.23
N ASP A 92 -3.21 -4.57 7.32
CA ASP A 92 -3.90 -4.59 8.60
C ASP A 92 -5.20 -3.77 8.53
N SER A 93 -5.18 -2.61 7.88
CA SER A 93 -6.39 -1.84 7.58
C SER A 93 -7.39 -2.61 6.71
N LEU A 94 -6.91 -3.41 5.75
CA LEU A 94 -7.76 -4.31 4.96
C LEU A 94 -8.37 -5.41 5.84
N MET A 95 -7.61 -5.99 6.77
CA MET A 95 -8.13 -7.00 7.70
C MET A 95 -9.21 -6.42 8.62
N ILE A 96 -8.97 -5.24 9.22
CA ILE A 96 -9.97 -4.51 10.01
C ILE A 96 -11.23 -4.24 9.18
N SER A 97 -11.05 -3.85 7.91
CA SER A 97 -12.17 -3.62 6.99
C SER A 97 -12.92 -4.92 6.69
N THR A 98 -12.23 -6.05 6.60
CA THR A 98 -12.82 -7.38 6.34
C THR A 98 -13.67 -7.83 7.52
N ASP A 99 -13.15 -7.65 8.74
CA ASP A 99 -13.87 -7.97 9.97
C ASP A 99 -15.11 -7.08 10.10
N SER A 100 -14.96 -5.76 9.90
CA SER A 100 -16.07 -4.81 9.94
C SER A 100 -17.13 -5.06 8.85
N PHE A 101 -16.69 -5.48 7.66
CA PHE A 101 -17.58 -5.83 6.55
C PHE A 101 -18.40 -7.09 6.85
N SER A 102 -17.86 -8.00 7.67
CA SER A 102 -18.57 -9.22 8.09
C SER A 102 -19.73 -8.94 9.05
N ASP A 103 -19.61 -7.88 9.88
CA ASP A 103 -20.64 -7.46 10.83
C ASP A 103 -21.70 -6.54 10.20
N ALA A 104 -21.31 -5.77 9.20
CA ALA A 104 -22.16 -4.74 8.58
C ALA A 104 -22.96 -5.29 7.38
N SER A 105 -24.09 -5.95 7.62
CA SER A 105 -25.17 -6.17 6.62
C SER A 105 -24.80 -6.86 5.29
N ALA A 106 -23.57 -7.36 5.12
CA ALA A 106 -23.14 -7.97 3.88
C ALA A 106 -23.76 -9.36 3.74
N SER A 107 -24.49 -9.62 2.66
CA SER A 107 -25.02 -10.95 2.36
C SER A 107 -23.93 -11.97 1.98
N PHE A 108 -22.67 -11.53 1.95
CA PHE A 108 -21.53 -12.28 1.45
C PHE A 108 -20.24 -11.80 2.12
N THR A 109 -19.60 -12.72 2.86
CA THR A 109 -18.33 -12.45 3.56
C THR A 109 -17.22 -13.30 2.94
N PRO A 110 -16.21 -12.68 2.29
CA PRO A 110 -15.10 -13.44 1.73
C PRO A 110 -14.21 -14.00 2.85
N ARG A 111 -13.66 -15.19 2.62
CA ARG A 111 -12.74 -15.87 3.53
C ARG A 111 -11.30 -15.65 3.09
N VAL A 112 -10.47 -15.16 4.00
CA VAL A 112 -9.03 -15.03 3.76
C VAL A 112 -8.37 -16.42 3.89
N ALA A 113 -7.99 -17.02 2.76
CA ALA A 113 -7.39 -18.36 2.74
C ALA A 113 -5.91 -18.40 3.11
N LEU A 114 -5.21 -17.28 2.92
CA LEU A 114 -3.78 -17.14 3.16
C LEU A 114 -3.47 -15.65 3.33
N LYS A 115 -2.69 -15.30 4.34
CA LYS A 115 -2.02 -14.00 4.47
C LYS A 115 -0.52 -14.29 4.53
N GLN A 116 0.25 -13.87 3.52
CA GLN A 116 1.67 -14.21 3.46
C GLN A 116 2.55 -13.05 2.97
N ILE A 117 3.69 -12.89 3.63
CA ILE A 117 4.75 -11.99 3.19
C ILE A 117 5.56 -12.69 2.10
N VAL A 118 5.77 -12.01 0.98
CA VAL A 118 6.67 -12.45 -0.09
C VAL A 118 7.93 -11.60 -0.10
N ASN A 119 9.07 -12.22 -0.33
CA ASN A 119 10.36 -11.55 -0.51
C ASN A 119 10.86 -11.84 -1.92
N GLU A 120 11.20 -10.80 -2.69
CA GLU A 120 11.74 -10.97 -4.05
C GLU A 120 13.09 -11.69 -4.07
N ASP A 121 13.91 -11.51 -3.03
CA ASP A 121 15.25 -12.11 -2.93
C ASP A 121 15.19 -13.62 -2.67
N ASP A 122 14.13 -14.12 -2.01
CA ASP A 122 13.92 -15.54 -1.75
C ASP A 122 13.00 -16.16 -2.81
N ASN A 123 13.61 -16.55 -3.93
CA ASN A 123 12.88 -17.13 -5.05
C ASN A 123 12.17 -18.46 -4.70
N ASN A 124 12.71 -19.25 -3.78
CA ASN A 124 12.14 -20.55 -3.41
C ASN A 124 10.86 -20.36 -2.58
N SER A 125 10.94 -19.51 -1.54
CA SER A 125 9.78 -19.18 -0.70
C SER A 125 8.70 -18.47 -1.50
N TYR A 126 9.09 -17.54 -2.39
CA TYR A 126 8.14 -16.85 -3.28
C TYR A 126 7.42 -17.87 -4.17
N THR A 127 8.16 -18.73 -4.87
CA THR A 127 7.56 -19.71 -5.78
C THR A 127 6.62 -20.66 -5.04
N ARG A 128 7.00 -21.12 -3.84
CA ARG A 128 6.14 -21.97 -3.00
C ARG A 128 4.83 -21.26 -2.62
N THR A 129 4.91 -19.98 -2.26
CA THR A 129 3.73 -19.15 -1.94
C THR A 129 2.80 -19.05 -3.15
N LEU A 130 3.35 -18.77 -4.33
CA LEU A 130 2.54 -18.72 -5.56
C LEU A 130 1.94 -20.08 -5.93
N GLN A 131 2.63 -21.19 -5.67
CA GLN A 131 2.09 -22.53 -5.89
C GLN A 131 0.90 -22.80 -4.97
N GLN A 132 0.99 -22.40 -3.70
CA GLN A 132 -0.12 -22.52 -2.74
C GLN A 132 -1.34 -21.69 -3.17
N ILE A 133 -1.11 -20.46 -3.65
CA ILE A 133 -2.16 -19.60 -4.17
C ILE A 133 -2.80 -20.22 -5.40
N LYS A 134 -1.98 -20.67 -6.36
CA LYS A 134 -2.44 -21.33 -7.58
C LYS A 134 -3.32 -22.56 -7.30
N ALA A 135 -3.02 -23.30 -6.24
CA ALA A 135 -3.80 -24.47 -5.85
C ALA A 135 -5.15 -24.14 -5.19
N ARG A 136 -5.29 -22.95 -4.57
CA ARG A 136 -6.40 -22.64 -3.65
C ARG A 136 -7.33 -21.54 -4.12
N SER A 137 -6.86 -20.62 -4.94
CA SER A 137 -7.68 -19.52 -5.43
C SER A 137 -7.31 -19.11 -6.85
N ARG A 138 -8.25 -18.39 -7.45
CA ARG A 138 -8.14 -17.73 -8.75
C ARG A 138 -8.09 -16.21 -8.61
N VAL A 139 -8.45 -15.67 -7.44
CA VAL A 139 -8.52 -14.24 -7.19
C VAL A 139 -7.61 -13.92 -6.03
N THR A 140 -6.57 -13.13 -6.26
CA THR A 140 -5.56 -12.81 -5.24
C THR A 140 -5.47 -11.31 -5.02
N ILE A 141 -5.57 -10.86 -3.78
CA ILE A 141 -5.27 -9.49 -3.39
C ILE A 141 -3.77 -9.38 -3.15
N LEU A 142 -3.13 -8.35 -3.72
CA LEU A 142 -1.70 -8.15 -3.50
C LEU A 142 -1.30 -6.70 -3.25
N ARG A 143 -0.28 -6.53 -2.40
CA ARG A 143 0.37 -5.25 -2.15
C ARG A 143 1.89 -5.35 -2.35
N MET A 144 2.42 -4.55 -3.28
CA MET A 144 3.85 -4.42 -3.53
C MET A 144 4.26 -2.95 -3.58
N ASP A 145 5.41 -2.64 -3.00
CA ASP A 145 5.84 -1.26 -2.83
C ASP A 145 6.47 -0.70 -4.11
N LEU A 146 7.51 -1.36 -4.63
CA LEU A 146 8.30 -0.86 -5.75
C LEU A 146 7.75 -1.31 -7.11
N ALA A 147 8.10 -0.57 -8.15
CA ALA A 147 7.78 -0.93 -9.52
C ALA A 147 8.49 -2.21 -9.97
N THR A 148 9.74 -2.40 -9.50
CA THR A 148 10.52 -3.63 -9.65
C THR A 148 9.76 -4.83 -9.11
N ASP A 149 9.29 -4.76 -7.86
CA ASP A 149 8.56 -5.84 -7.20
C ASP A 149 7.32 -6.25 -7.99
N ARG A 150 6.54 -5.26 -8.43
CA ARG A 150 5.33 -5.47 -9.26
C ARG A 150 5.67 -6.11 -10.60
N ARG A 151 6.79 -5.73 -11.20
CA ARG A 151 7.28 -6.33 -12.46
C ARG A 151 7.77 -7.75 -12.22
N GLY A 152 8.54 -7.98 -11.16
CA GLY A 152 9.05 -9.29 -10.75
C GLY A 152 7.94 -10.27 -10.46
N PHE A 153 6.88 -9.85 -9.75
CA PHE A 153 5.67 -10.65 -9.55
C PHE A 153 5.02 -11.05 -10.87
N ARG A 154 4.79 -10.09 -11.77
CA ARG A 154 4.12 -10.39 -13.06
C ARG A 154 4.93 -11.34 -13.93
N ILE A 155 6.26 -11.22 -13.93
CA ILE A 155 7.15 -12.16 -14.62
C ILE A 155 6.98 -13.58 -14.05
N ARG A 156 7.02 -13.72 -12.72
CA ARG A 156 6.85 -15.02 -12.04
C ARG A 156 5.45 -15.60 -12.25
N ALA A 157 4.41 -14.78 -12.14
CA ALA A 157 3.03 -15.19 -12.42
C ALA A 157 2.89 -15.70 -13.87
N ASN A 158 3.55 -15.04 -14.83
CA ASN A 158 3.57 -15.49 -16.22
C ASN A 158 4.31 -16.83 -16.40
N GLN A 159 5.48 -16.99 -15.77
CA GLN A 159 6.23 -18.25 -15.76
C GLN A 159 5.41 -19.41 -15.16
N MET A 160 4.56 -19.10 -14.18
CA MET A 160 3.65 -20.05 -13.55
C MET A 160 2.31 -20.21 -14.28
N ARG A 161 2.13 -19.59 -15.45
CA ARG A 161 0.89 -19.60 -16.24
C ARG A 161 -0.34 -19.11 -15.45
N MET A 162 -0.14 -18.11 -14.61
CA MET A 162 -1.22 -17.45 -13.85
C MET A 162 -1.64 -16.12 -14.50
N THR A 163 -1.26 -15.86 -15.75
CA THR A 163 -1.59 -14.66 -16.53
C THR A 163 -2.64 -14.91 -17.62
N ASN A 164 -3.38 -16.02 -17.51
CA ASN A 164 -4.47 -16.37 -18.41
C ASN A 164 -5.81 -15.80 -17.89
N SER A 165 -6.92 -16.10 -18.57
CA SER A 165 -8.26 -15.63 -18.20
C SER A 165 -8.83 -16.28 -16.93
N GLU A 166 -8.11 -17.21 -16.29
CA GLU A 166 -8.57 -17.90 -15.08
C GLU A 166 -8.18 -17.15 -13.80
N TYR A 167 -7.18 -16.28 -13.83
CA TYR A 167 -6.67 -15.61 -12.63
C TYR A 167 -6.91 -14.10 -12.65
N VAL A 168 -7.31 -13.57 -11.51
CA VAL A 168 -7.51 -12.14 -11.26
C VAL A 168 -6.60 -11.70 -10.12
N PHE A 169 -5.89 -10.60 -10.34
CA PHE A 169 -4.98 -10.01 -9.37
C PHE A 169 -5.45 -8.61 -8.99
N LEU A 170 -5.96 -8.45 -7.77
CA LEU A 170 -6.40 -7.15 -7.25
C LEU A 170 -5.24 -6.46 -6.55
N MET A 171 -4.59 -5.52 -7.23
CA MET A 171 -3.43 -4.82 -6.69
C MET A 171 -3.86 -3.58 -5.90
N LEU A 172 -3.57 -3.57 -4.60
CA LEU A 172 -3.79 -2.39 -3.76
C LEU A 172 -2.60 -1.43 -3.96
N ASN A 173 -2.82 -0.29 -4.62
CA ASN A 173 -1.77 0.69 -4.93
C ASN A 173 -2.24 2.12 -4.73
N ILE A 174 -1.47 2.91 -3.97
CA ILE A 174 -1.70 4.35 -3.79
C ILE A 174 -0.53 5.24 -4.17
N ARG A 175 0.67 4.69 -4.40
CA ARG A 175 1.88 5.48 -4.69
C ARG A 175 1.90 6.16 -6.07
N SER A 176 0.76 6.23 -6.77
CA SER A 176 0.65 6.87 -8.09
C SER A 176 -0.55 7.82 -8.23
N THR A 177 -1.20 8.21 -7.13
CA THR A 177 -2.32 9.17 -7.15
C THR A 177 -1.94 10.60 -6.72
N GLY A 178 -0.66 10.87 -6.43
CA GLY A 178 -0.16 12.21 -6.11
C GLY A 178 0.15 13.04 -7.36
N PHE A 179 -0.13 14.34 -7.32
CA PHE A 179 0.20 15.29 -8.39
C PHE A 179 1.71 15.29 -8.68
N GLY A 180 2.07 14.99 -9.94
CA GLY A 180 3.43 15.16 -10.47
C GLY A 180 4.33 13.92 -10.38
N ARG A 181 4.32 13.10 -11.45
CA ARG A 181 5.20 11.95 -11.74
C ARG A 181 5.21 10.83 -10.69
N ALA A 182 5.18 9.57 -11.16
CA ALA A 182 5.57 8.43 -10.34
C ALA A 182 6.96 8.73 -9.73
N GLY A 183 7.06 8.71 -8.40
CA GLY A 183 8.29 9.07 -7.68
C GLY A 183 9.48 8.24 -8.15
N ALA A 184 10.23 8.76 -9.11
CA ALA A 184 11.53 8.26 -9.52
C ALA A 184 12.53 8.67 -8.43
N GLY A 185 12.62 7.89 -7.35
CA GLY A 185 13.43 8.30 -6.20
C GLY A 185 14.02 7.18 -5.34
N LYS A 186 13.49 5.94 -5.39
CA LYS A 186 14.06 4.83 -4.59
C LYS A 186 14.98 3.89 -5.36
N GLU A 187 14.87 3.80 -6.69
CA GLU A 187 15.75 2.93 -7.50
C GLU A 187 17.18 3.46 -7.64
N ILE A 188 17.43 4.74 -7.38
CA ILE A 188 18.75 5.35 -7.60
C ILE A 188 19.71 5.08 -6.43
N ARG A 189 19.21 4.75 -5.23
CA ARG A 189 20.09 4.64 -4.05
C ARG A 189 21.00 3.40 -4.06
N ASN A 190 20.66 2.36 -4.80
CA ASN A 190 21.48 1.13 -4.87
C ASN A 190 22.58 1.16 -5.96
N ASN A 191 22.57 2.13 -6.88
CA ASN A 191 23.53 2.18 -8.00
C ASN A 191 24.55 3.32 -7.94
N LEU A 192 24.55 4.14 -6.89
CA LEU A 192 25.47 5.29 -6.78
C LEU A 192 26.90 4.94 -6.28
N THR A 193 27.22 3.66 -6.05
CA THR A 193 28.59 3.24 -5.67
C THR A 193 29.45 2.75 -6.83
N ARG A 194 28.96 2.74 -8.07
CA ARG A 194 29.77 2.39 -9.24
C ARG A 194 29.40 3.27 -10.42
N PHE A 195 30.11 4.37 -10.64
CA PHE A 195 30.63 4.77 -11.95
C PHE A 195 31.66 5.91 -11.77
N PRO A 196 32.90 5.77 -12.26
CA PRO A 196 33.88 6.83 -12.23
C PRO A 196 33.60 7.84 -13.34
N ILE A 197 33.41 9.11 -12.97
CA ILE A 197 33.33 10.22 -13.92
C ILE A 197 34.77 10.50 -14.40
N LYS A 198 35.09 10.14 -15.64
CA LYS A 198 36.22 10.73 -16.36
C LYS A 198 35.76 12.07 -16.92
N VAL A 199 36.33 13.15 -16.40
CA VAL A 199 36.22 14.49 -16.97
C VAL A 199 37.22 14.58 -18.13
N THR A 200 36.72 14.92 -19.32
CA THR A 200 37.54 15.42 -20.43
C THR A 200 37.25 16.90 -20.56
#